data_AF-A0A2E4LI45-F1
#
_entry.id   AF-A0A2E4LI45-F1
#
_cell.length_a   1.000
_cell.length_b   1.000
_cell.length_c   1.000
_cell.angle_alpha   90.00
_cell.angle_beta   90.00
_cell.angle_gamma   90.00
#
_symmetry.space_group_name_H-M   'P 1'
#
loop_
_entity.id
_entity.type
_entity.pdbx_description
1 polymer ?
#
loop_
_entity_poly.entity_id
_entity_poly.type
_entity_poly.pdbx_seq_one_letter_code
_entity_poly.pdbx_strand_id
1 'polypeptide(L)'
;MNSKFLAKWMAVAGLLLGSFYAIGGLIIDLLTIGLNLGTAMAFGAIIVLPILFGVFGIILGSLLELLVITRNKIKGSINKK
;
A
#
# COMPACT_ATOMS: atom_id res chain seq x y z
N MET A 1 -0.33 -8.35 15.20
CA MET A 1 -1.06 -8.04 13.97
C MET A 1 -0.39 -8.80 12.85
N ASN A 2 -1.11 -9.61 12.08
CA ASN A 2 -0.47 -10.49 11.10
C ASN A 2 0.04 -9.62 9.94
N SER A 3 1.36 -9.53 9.75
CA SER A 3 1.99 -8.68 8.71
C SER A 3 1.42 -8.97 7.31
N LYS A 4 1.11 -10.23 7.03
CA LYS A 4 0.44 -10.69 5.79
C LYS A 4 -0.97 -10.13 5.61
N PHE A 5 -1.71 -9.91 6.70
CA PHE A 5 -3.05 -9.34 6.65
C PHE A 5 -3.01 -7.85 6.31
N LEU A 6 -2.10 -7.10 6.94
CA LEU A 6 -1.90 -5.68 6.63
C LEU A 6 -1.44 -5.48 5.18
N ALA A 7 -0.49 -6.30 4.71
CA ALA A 7 0.00 -6.26 3.33
C ALA A 7 -1.12 -6.46 2.29
N LYS A 8 -2.04 -7.42 2.54
CA LYS A 8 -3.20 -7.63 1.66
C LYS A 8 -4.10 -6.40 1.60
N TRP A 9 -4.45 -5.81 2.74
CA TRP A 9 -5.30 -4.62 2.79
C TRP A 9 -4.65 -3.42 2.12
N MET A 10 -3.33 -3.23 2.31
CA MET A 10 -2.61 -2.17 1.63
C MET A 10 -2.54 -2.40 0.11
N ALA A 11 -2.32 -3.62 -0.35
CA ALA A 11 -2.35 -3.93 -1.78
C ALA A 11 -3.72 -3.63 -2.41
N VAL A 12 -4.83 -3.95 -1.72
CA VAL A 12 -6.18 -3.59 -2.17
C VAL A 12 -6.36 -2.07 -2.22
N ALA A 13 -5.89 -1.34 -1.21
CA ALA A 13 -5.91 0.12 -1.23
C ALA A 13 -5.09 0.70 -2.39
N GLY A 14 -3.92 0.13 -2.68
CA GLY A 14 -3.10 0.50 -3.83
C GLY A 14 -3.79 0.24 -5.16
N LEU A 15 -4.55 -0.87 -5.28
CA LEU A 15 -5.34 -1.17 -6.48
C LEU A 15 -6.48 -0.17 -6.69
N LEU A 16 -7.17 0.22 -5.62
CA LEU A 16 -8.21 1.24 -5.69
C LEU A 16 -7.63 2.60 -6.12
N LEU A 17 -6.52 3.02 -5.51
CA LEU A 17 -5.83 4.26 -5.87
C LEU A 17 -5.31 4.24 -7.32
N GLY A 18 -4.73 3.12 -7.75
CA GLY A 18 -4.27 2.95 -9.14
C GLY A 18 -5.42 2.99 -10.14
N SER A 19 -6.56 2.39 -9.80
CA SER A 19 -7.77 2.48 -10.62
C SER A 19 -8.28 3.91 -10.73
N PHE A 20 -8.36 4.66 -9.62
CA PHE A 20 -8.75 6.07 -9.66
C PHE A 20 -7.78 6.94 -10.47
N TYR A 21 -6.48 6.70 -10.33
CA TYR A 21 -5.47 7.42 -11.10
C TYR A 21 -5.58 7.14 -12.60
N ALA A 22 -5.74 5.87 -12.99
CA ALA A 22 -5.91 5.50 -14.40
C ALA A 22 -7.18 6.11 -15.01
N ILE A 23 -8.31 6.06 -14.29
CA ILE A 23 -9.57 6.66 -14.73
C ILE A 23 -9.44 8.18 -14.83
N GLY A 24 -8.84 8.82 -13.83
CA GLY A 24 -8.61 10.27 -13.83
C GLY A 24 -7.71 10.71 -14.98
N GLY A 25 -6.60 9.99 -15.20
CA GLY A 25 -5.68 10.22 -16.33
C GLY A 25 -6.38 10.07 -17.67
N LEU A 26 -7.17 9.01 -17.85
CA LEU A 26 -7.95 8.79 -19.08
C LEU A 26 -8.95 9.94 -19.33
N ILE A 27 -9.70 10.37 -18.30
CA ILE A 27 -10.66 11.45 -18.45
C ILE A 27 -9.96 12.75 -18.84
N ILE A 28 -8.86 13.12 -18.16
CA ILE A 28 -8.14 14.36 -18.45
C ILE A 28 -7.53 14.32 -19.85
N ASP A 29 -6.91 13.21 -20.25
CA ASP A 29 -6.31 13.07 -21.57
C ASP A 29 -7.37 13.16 -22.67
N LEU A 30 -8.54 12.51 -22.51
CA LEU A 30 -9.65 12.63 -23.47
C LEU A 30 -10.16 14.07 -23.63
N LEU A 31 -10.14 14.87 -22.57
CA LEU A 31 -10.64 16.24 -22.57
C LEU A 31 -9.64 17.28 -23.07
N THR A 32 -8.35 16.94 -23.18
CA THR A 32 -7.29 17.92 -23.43
C THR A 32 -6.49 17.63 -24.70
N ILE A 33 -5.86 16.47 -24.81
CA ILE A 33 -4.83 16.18 -25.83
C ILE A 33 -5.17 14.92 -26.63
N GLY A 34 -6.06 14.06 -26.13
CA GLY A 34 -6.34 12.72 -26.64
C GLY A 34 -5.48 11.64 -25.96
N LEU A 35 -5.74 10.37 -26.31
CA LEU A 35 -5.01 9.21 -25.79
C LEU A 35 -3.51 9.29 -26.14
N ASN A 36 -2.66 9.25 -25.12
CA ASN A 36 -1.21 9.39 -25.27
C ASN A 36 -0.44 8.35 -24.42
N LEU A 37 0.89 8.41 -24.48
CA LEU A 37 1.76 7.53 -23.67
C LEU A 37 1.60 7.76 -22.16
N GLY A 38 1.24 8.98 -21.74
CA GLY A 38 0.89 9.31 -20.35
C GLY A 38 -0.35 8.55 -19.89
N THR A 39 -1.40 8.45 -20.72
CA THR A 39 -2.57 7.62 -20.41
C THR A 39 -2.19 6.16 -20.26
N ALA A 40 -1.35 5.63 -21.15
CA ALA A 40 -0.85 4.26 -21.06
C ALA A 40 -0.08 4.02 -19.75
N MET A 41 0.74 4.99 -19.33
CA MET A 41 1.45 4.95 -18.06
C MET A 41 0.50 5.03 -16.85
N ALA A 42 -0.60 5.78 -16.96
CA ALA A 42 -1.63 5.85 -15.93
C ALA A 42 -2.33 4.51 -15.70
N PHE A 43 -2.60 3.74 -16.76
CA PHE A 43 -3.06 2.36 -16.62
C PHE A 43 -2.00 1.44 -16.00
N GLY A 44 -0.72 1.67 -16.26
CA GLY A 44 0.38 0.99 -15.58
C GLY A 44 0.33 1.14 -14.06
N ALA A 45 -0.20 2.26 -13.56
CA ALA A 45 -0.36 2.51 -12.12
C ALA A 45 -1.30 1.51 -11.44
N ILE A 46 -2.25 0.90 -12.16
CA ILE A 46 -3.14 -0.16 -11.64
C ILE A 46 -2.33 -1.37 -11.17
N ILE A 47 -1.16 -1.62 -11.76
CA ILE A 47 -0.28 -2.73 -11.38
C ILE A 47 0.76 -2.25 -10.37
N VAL A 48 1.41 -1.12 -10.64
CA VAL A 48 2.54 -0.63 -9.85
C VAL A 48 2.13 -0.21 -8.43
N LEU A 49 0.98 0.46 -8.25
CA LEU A 49 0.52 0.91 -6.94
C LEU A 49 0.15 -0.23 -5.97
N PRO A 50 -0.62 -1.26 -6.36
CA PRO A 50 -0.86 -2.41 -5.48
C PRO A 50 0.44 -3.11 -5.06
N ILE A 51 1.42 -3.23 -5.95
CA ILE A 51 2.72 -3.82 -5.63
C ILE A 51 3.46 -2.95 -4.60
N LEU A 52 3.59 -1.65 -4.85
CA LEU A 52 4.24 -0.71 -3.94
C LEU A 52 3.58 -0.70 -2.56
N PHE A 53 2.25 -0.59 -2.51
CA PHE A 53 1.52 -0.57 -1.25
C PHE A 53 1.56 -1.92 -0.53
N GLY A 54 1.53 -3.04 -1.27
CA GLY A 54 1.69 -4.37 -0.70
C GLY A 54 3.06 -4.54 -0.03
N VAL A 55 4.15 -4.15 -0.71
CA VAL A 55 5.51 -4.17 -0.14
C VAL A 55 5.59 -3.26 1.09
N PHE A 56 5.05 -2.05 1.01
CA PHE A 56 5.02 -1.12 2.14
C PHE A 56 4.24 -1.69 3.34
N GLY A 57 3.13 -2.38 3.10
CA GLY A 57 2.36 -3.07 4.13
C GLY A 57 3.10 -4.23 4.80
N ILE A 58 3.98 -4.93 4.08
CA ILE A 58 4.86 -5.95 4.67
C ILE A 58 5.86 -5.28 5.62
N ILE A 59 6.49 -4.18 5.19
CA ILE A 59 7.49 -3.44 5.98
C ILE A 59 6.84 -2.90 7.26
N LEU A 60 5.73 -2.18 7.15
CA LEU A 60 4.98 -1.65 8.29
C LEU A 60 4.46 -2.75 9.22
N GLY A 61 3.92 -3.83 8.66
CA GLY A 61 3.41 -4.95 9.43
C GLY A 61 4.50 -5.59 10.30
N SER A 62 5.70 -5.76 9.73
CA SER A 62 6.86 -6.31 10.43
C SER A 62 7.37 -5.37 11.53
N LEU A 63 7.39 -4.06 11.26
CA LEU A 63 7.84 -3.04 12.22
C LEU A 63 6.91 -2.96 13.44
N LEU A 64 5.60 -3.03 13.21
CA LEU A 64 4.60 -3.06 14.28
C LEU A 64 4.68 -4.34 15.12
N GLU A 65 4.94 -5.48 14.49
CA GLU A 65 5.13 -6.75 15.19
C GLU A 65 6.34 -6.69 16.13
N LEU A 66 7.47 -6.16 15.64
CA LEU A 66 8.67 -5.96 16.44
C LEU A 66 8.43 -5.03 17.64
N LEU A 67 7.69 -3.94 17.45
CA LEU A 67 7.32 -3.00 18.52
C LEU A 67 6.44 -3.69 19.58
N VAL A 68 5.47 -4.49 19.18
CA VAL A 68 4.60 -5.22 20.12
C VAL A 68 5.40 -6.25 20.91
N ILE A 69 6.29 -7.00 20.26
CA ILE A 69 7.19 -7.96 20.93
C ILE A 69 8.05 -7.25 21.98
N THR A 70 8.69 -6.14 21.60
CA THR A 70 9.55 -5.35 22.50
C THR A 70 8.76 -4.81 23.69
N ARG A 71 7.57 -4.25 23.44
CA ARG A 71 6.67 -3.75 24.49
C ARG A 71 6.27 -4.84 25.48
N ASN A 72 5.91 -6.02 24.98
CA ASN A 72 5.49 -7.14 25.81
C ASN A 72 6.66 -7.69 26.64
N LYS A 73 7.87 -7.74 26.08
CA LYS A 73 9.10 -8.10 26.80
C LYS A 73 9.37 -7.16 27.97
N ILE A 74 9.21 -5.85 27.77
CA ILE A 74 9.40 -4.84 28.82
C ILE A 74 8.35 -5.00 29.94
N LYS A 75 7.06 -5.12 29.59
CA LYS A 75 5.99 -5.34 30.58
C LYS A 75 6.20 -6.62 31.41
N GLY A 76 6.60 -7.72 30.76
CA GLY A 76 6.87 -8.98 31.44
C GLY A 76 8.05 -8.91 32.42
N SER A 77 9.06 -8.08 32.11
CA SER A 77 10.19 -7.84 33.03
C SER A 77 9.81 -7.02 34.25
N ILE A 78 8.81 -6.13 34.15
CA ILE A 78 8.34 -5.30 35.26
C ILE A 78 7.48 -6.13 36.21
N ASN A 79 6.60 -6.98 35.68
CA ASN A 79 5.64 -7.76 36.48
C ASN A 79 6.25 -8.98 37.21
N LYS A 80 7.54 -9.27 36.98
CA LYS A 80 8.30 -10.33 37.65
C LYS A 80 9.15 -9.83 38.83
N LYS A 81 9.19 -8.52 39.06
CA LYS A 81 9.78 -7.88 40.24
C LYS A 81 8.70 -7.60 41.26
#